data_AF-A0A2C6DRU5-F1
#
_entry.id   AF-A0A2C6DRU5-F1
#
_cell.length_a   1.000
_cell.length_b   1.000
_cell.length_c   1.000
_cell.angle_alpha   90.00
_cell.angle_beta   90.00
_cell.angle_gamma   90.00
#
_symmetry.space_group_name_H-M   'P 1'
#
loop_
_entity.id
_entity.type
_entity.pdbx_description
1 polymer ?
#
loop_
_entity_poly.entity_id
_entity_poly.type
_entity_poly.pdbx_seq_one_letter_code
_entity_poly.pdbx_strand_id
1 'polypeptide(L)'
;MTQDEFDAIKVKLSQFSLRTVDIAEAVLVEGLTQSEAAIKYQASRQSVCGIMKRVASAIEDVPNSWKKVEVWLPAALAEHVLALADEAKRLHWQAKMDAVASGN
;
A
#
# COMPACT_ATOMS: atom_id res chain seq x y z
N MET A 1 12.70 -2.05 -3.38
CA MET A 1 12.62 -0.97 -4.38
C MET A 1 13.85 -0.09 -4.22
N THR A 2 14.24 0.65 -5.25
CA THR A 2 15.37 1.60 -5.17
C THR A 2 14.93 2.90 -4.50
N GLN A 3 15.90 3.77 -4.17
CA GLN A 3 15.61 5.10 -3.62
C GLN A 3 14.79 5.94 -4.60
N ASP A 4 15.17 5.96 -5.88
CA ASP A 4 14.47 6.73 -6.93
C ASP A 4 13.01 6.27 -7.10
N GLU A 5 12.77 4.94 -7.06
CA GLU A 5 11.42 4.38 -7.09
C GLU A 5 10.61 4.82 -5.87
N PHE A 6 11.22 4.84 -4.68
CA PHE A 6 10.57 5.27 -3.46
C PHE A 6 10.24 6.77 -3.45
N ASP A 7 11.16 7.60 -3.94
CA ASP A 7 10.96 9.04 -4.04
C ASP A 7 9.86 9.40 -5.06
N ALA A 8 9.74 8.64 -6.15
CA ALA A 8 8.63 8.80 -7.10
C ALA A 8 7.25 8.51 -6.48
N ILE A 9 7.18 7.56 -5.53
CA ILE A 9 5.93 7.21 -4.84
C ILE A 9 5.70 7.98 -3.54
N LYS A 10 6.69 8.74 -3.01
CA LYS A 10 6.55 9.55 -1.78
C LYS A 10 5.34 10.49 -1.83
N VAL A 11 4.98 11.01 -3.01
CA VAL A 11 3.79 11.85 -3.20
C VAL A 11 2.52 11.12 -2.73
N LYS A 12 2.40 9.81 -3.00
CA LYS A 12 1.29 8.95 -2.56
C LYS A 12 1.32 8.63 -1.07
N LEU A 13 2.41 8.97 -0.37
CA LEU A 13 2.58 8.76 1.05
C LEU A 13 2.43 10.06 1.85
N SER A 14 2.14 11.18 1.19
CA SER A 14 2.02 12.52 1.80
C SER A 14 0.97 12.60 2.91
N GLN A 15 -0.05 11.73 2.91
CA GLN A 15 -1.02 11.64 4.01
C GLN A 15 -0.46 11.01 5.29
N PHE A 16 0.72 10.39 5.25
CA PHE A 16 1.34 9.78 6.42
C PHE A 16 2.31 10.72 7.12
N SER A 17 2.54 10.47 8.41
CA SER A 17 3.59 11.18 9.15
C SER A 17 4.98 10.83 8.62
N LEU A 18 5.93 11.76 8.76
CA LEU A 18 7.34 11.53 8.38
C LEU A 18 7.88 10.22 8.96
N ARG A 19 7.64 9.97 10.26
CA ARG A 19 8.04 8.70 10.90
C ARG A 19 7.49 7.46 10.20
N THR A 20 6.27 7.51 9.66
CA THR A 20 5.68 6.38 8.93
C THR A 20 6.38 6.19 7.59
N VAL A 21 6.72 7.29 6.90
CA VAL A 21 7.48 7.27 5.65
C VAL A 21 8.89 6.74 5.91
N ASP A 22 9.57 7.18 6.97
CA ASP A 22 10.92 6.73 7.34
C ASP A 22 10.97 5.22 7.67
N ILE A 23 9.94 4.71 8.36
CA ILE A 23 9.79 3.28 8.64
C ILE A 23 9.59 2.49 7.34
N ALA A 24 8.77 3.01 6.42
CA ALA A 24 8.53 2.37 5.14
C ALA A 24 9.79 2.38 4.25
N GLU A 25 10.53 3.49 4.21
CA GLU A 25 11.79 3.63 3.49
C GLU A 25 12.83 2.62 4.00
N ALA A 26 12.97 2.48 5.31
CA ALA A 26 13.87 1.49 5.90
C ALA A 26 13.53 0.05 5.51
N VAL A 27 12.24 -0.29 5.40
CA VAL A 27 11.83 -1.65 5.02
C VAL A 27 11.93 -1.87 3.51
N LEU A 28 11.48 -0.91 2.71
CA LEU A 28 11.30 -1.09 1.26
C LEU A 28 12.57 -0.76 0.45
N VAL A 29 13.39 0.16 0.94
CA VAL A 29 14.62 0.64 0.27
C VAL A 29 15.86 0.09 0.96
N GLU A 30 16.00 0.30 2.27
CA GLU A 30 17.18 -0.21 3.01
C GLU A 30 17.13 -1.73 3.23
N GLY A 31 15.98 -2.37 2.98
CA GLY A 31 15.81 -3.83 3.06
C GLY A 31 15.72 -4.38 4.49
N LEU A 32 15.48 -3.54 5.50
CA LEU A 32 15.28 -4.00 6.87
C LEU A 32 14.04 -4.88 6.95
N THR A 33 14.11 -5.94 7.75
CA THR A 33 12.92 -6.65 8.16
C THR A 33 12.03 -5.75 9.03
N GLN A 34 10.72 -6.05 9.09
CA GLN A 34 9.80 -5.32 9.97
C GLN A 34 10.21 -5.40 11.45
N SER A 35 10.93 -6.45 11.85
CA SER A 35 11.47 -6.60 13.20
C SER A 35 12.66 -5.67 13.45
N GLU A 36 13.60 -5.56 12.50
CA GLU A 36 14.73 -4.64 12.61
C GLU A 36 14.26 -3.18 12.59
N ALA A 37 13.30 -2.85 11.71
CA ALA A 37 12.68 -1.54 11.70
C ALA A 37 11.96 -1.23 13.03
N ALA A 38 11.28 -2.20 13.63
CA ALA A 38 10.66 -2.03 14.94
C ALA A 38 11.70 -1.67 16.03
N ILE A 39 12.87 -2.31 16.00
CA ILE A 39 13.99 -2.00 16.92
C ILE A 39 14.54 -0.59 16.63
N LYS A 40 14.90 -0.30 15.36
CA LYS A 40 15.48 0.98 14.91
C LYS A 40 14.61 2.17 15.33
N TYR A 41 13.30 2.05 15.15
CA TYR A 41 12.35 3.14 15.39
C TYR A 41 11.64 3.08 16.75
N GLN A 42 12.08 2.20 17.67
CA GLN A 42 11.46 2.00 18.99
C GLN A 42 9.93 1.83 18.90
N ALA A 43 9.49 0.97 17.97
CA ALA A 43 8.10 0.64 17.72
C ALA A 43 7.81 -0.82 18.05
N SER A 44 6.53 -1.17 18.22
CA SER A 44 6.13 -2.58 18.27
C SER A 44 6.09 -3.19 16.86
N ARG A 45 6.33 -4.50 16.76
CA ARG A 45 6.22 -5.24 15.49
C ARG A 45 4.81 -5.12 14.89
N GLN A 46 3.78 -5.09 15.73
CA GLN A 46 2.39 -4.90 15.30
C GLN A 46 2.17 -3.51 14.70
N SER A 47 2.78 -2.47 15.28
CA SER A 47 2.72 -1.11 14.75
C SER A 47 3.39 -1.02 13.38
N VAL A 48 4.59 -1.58 13.22
CA VAL A 48 5.30 -1.62 11.93
C VAL A 48 4.51 -2.41 10.88
N CYS A 49 3.97 -3.58 11.24
CA CYS A 49 3.12 -4.36 10.35
C CYS A 49 1.88 -3.57 9.89
N GLY A 50 1.22 -2.84 10.80
CA GLY A 50 0.10 -1.97 10.47
C GLY A 50 0.50 -0.80 9.55
N ILE A 51 1.66 -0.20 9.78
CA ILE A 51 2.24 0.83 8.90
C ILE A 51 2.43 0.26 7.50
N MET A 52 3.09 -0.89 7.37
CA MET A 52 3.37 -1.50 6.07
C MET A 52 2.09 -1.84 5.30
N LYS A 53 1.03 -2.29 5.97
CA LYS A 53 -0.27 -2.53 5.33
C LYS A 53 -0.88 -1.25 4.75
N ARG A 54 -0.86 -0.16 5.50
CA ARG A 54 -1.41 1.14 5.04
C ARG A 54 -0.58 1.73 3.91
N VAL A 55 0.74 1.63 4.01
CA VAL A 55 1.67 2.11 2.98
C VAL A 55 1.49 1.30 1.69
N ALA A 56 1.43 -0.02 1.77
CA ALA A 56 1.18 -0.86 0.59
C ALA A 56 -0.14 -0.51 -0.10
N SER A 57 -1.21 -0.32 0.69
CA SER A 57 -2.53 0.07 0.15
C SER A 57 -2.49 1.45 -0.53
N ALA A 58 -1.76 2.41 0.04
CA ALA A 58 -1.59 3.73 -0.57
C ALA A 58 -0.76 3.71 -1.86
N ILE A 59 0.28 2.87 -1.93
CA ILE A 59 1.11 2.73 -3.14
C ILE A 59 0.27 2.16 -4.30
N GLU A 60 -0.51 1.12 -4.00
CA GLU A 60 -1.42 0.43 -4.92
C GLU A 60 -2.71 1.21 -5.22
N ASP A 61 -2.93 2.32 -4.51
CA ASP A 61 -4.14 3.15 -4.54
C ASP A 61 -5.44 2.36 -4.34
N VAL A 62 -5.44 1.50 -3.32
CA VAL A 62 -6.60 0.69 -2.92
C VAL A 62 -6.96 0.96 -1.45
N PRO A 63 -8.21 0.68 -1.03
CA PRO A 63 -8.61 0.80 0.36
C PRO A 63 -7.82 -0.12 1.30
N ASN A 64 -7.55 0.34 2.52
CA ASN A 64 -6.89 -0.45 3.57
C ASN A 64 -7.68 -1.71 3.98
N SER A 65 -8.99 -1.77 3.67
CA SER A 65 -9.84 -2.93 3.93
C SER A 65 -9.66 -4.05 2.91
N TRP A 66 -8.98 -3.78 1.79
CA TRP A 66 -8.79 -4.77 0.74
C TRP A 66 -7.70 -5.78 1.14
N LYS A 67 -7.88 -7.01 0.68
CA LYS A 67 -6.96 -8.11 0.92
C LYS A 67 -6.31 -8.53 -0.38
N LYS A 68 -4.98 -8.47 -0.44
CA LYS A 68 -4.21 -9.07 -1.54
C LYS A 68 -4.28 -10.59 -1.45
N VAL A 69 -4.53 -11.24 -2.58
CA VAL A 69 -4.63 -12.70 -2.71
C VAL A 69 -3.61 -13.17 -3.73
N GLU A 70 -2.78 -14.14 -3.35
CA GLU A 70 -1.78 -14.77 -4.23
C GLU A 70 -2.09 -16.27 -4.26
N VAL A 71 -2.61 -16.76 -5.39
CA VAL A 71 -3.09 -18.15 -5.57
C VAL A 71 -2.84 -18.63 -7.00
N TRP A 72 -2.69 -19.94 -7.17
CA TRP A 72 -2.61 -20.58 -8.49
C TRP A 72 -4.00 -20.96 -8.98
N LEU A 73 -4.35 -20.56 -10.20
CA LEU A 73 -5.65 -20.81 -10.83
C LEU A 73 -5.46 -21.26 -12.29
N PRO A 74 -6.38 -22.07 -12.84
CA PRO A 74 -6.48 -22.26 -14.29
C PRO A 74 -6.67 -20.91 -15.02
N ALA A 75 -6.13 -20.79 -16.23
CA ALA A 75 -6.10 -19.54 -17.00
C ALA A 75 -7.47 -18.84 -17.08
N ALA A 76 -8.54 -19.57 -17.39
CA ALA A 76 -9.89 -19.02 -17.49
C ALA A 76 -10.40 -18.41 -16.17
N LEU A 77 -10.05 -18.98 -15.01
CA LEU A 77 -10.41 -18.42 -13.71
C LEU A 77 -9.51 -17.24 -13.34
N ALA A 78 -8.24 -17.27 -13.71
CA ALA A 78 -7.33 -16.15 -13.51
C ALA A 78 -7.82 -14.91 -14.28
N GLU A 79 -8.21 -15.05 -15.55
CA GLU A 79 -8.79 -13.98 -16.36
C GLU A 79 -10.03 -13.37 -15.70
N HIS A 80 -10.92 -14.22 -15.17
CA HIS A 80 -12.11 -13.76 -14.47
C HIS A 80 -11.78 -12.96 -13.20
N VAL A 81 -10.85 -13.43 -12.38
CA VAL A 81 -10.41 -12.72 -11.16
C VAL A 81 -9.73 -11.40 -11.50
N LEU A 82 -8.92 -11.35 -12.55
CA LEU A 82 -8.29 -10.12 -13.02
C LEU A 82 -9.33 -9.08 -13.47
N ALA A 83 -10.33 -9.49 -14.25
CA ALA A 83 -11.41 -8.60 -14.68
C ALA A 83 -12.22 -8.05 -13.48
N LEU A 84 -12.51 -8.89 -12.48
CA LEU A 84 -13.17 -8.45 -11.25
C LEU A 84 -12.32 -7.45 -10.45
N ALA A 85 -11.01 -7.68 -10.36
CA ALA A 85 -10.09 -6.77 -9.66
C ALA A 85 -10.01 -5.40 -10.35
N ASP A 86 -9.97 -5.38 -11.69
CA ASP A 86 -9.92 -4.14 -12.47
C ASP A 86 -11.23 -3.33 -12.38
N GLU A 87 -12.38 -4.01 -12.46
CA GLU A 87 -13.69 -3.38 -12.22
C GLU A 87 -13.74 -2.75 -10.81
N ALA A 88 -13.36 -3.50 -9.78
CA ALA A 88 -13.37 -3.01 -8.41
C ALA A 88 -12.47 -1.77 -8.25
N LYS A 89 -11.28 -1.77 -8.86
CA LYS A 89 -10.37 -0.61 -8.82
C LYS A 89 -10.98 0.61 -9.52
N ARG A 90 -11.62 0.40 -10.67
CA ARG A 90 -12.29 1.49 -11.40
C ARG A 90 -13.42 2.10 -10.58
N LEU A 91 -14.27 1.26 -9.97
CA LEU A 91 -15.36 1.72 -9.10
C LEU A 91 -14.82 2.47 -7.87
N HIS A 92 -13.73 1.98 -7.27
CA HIS A 92 -13.08 2.68 -6.16
C HIS A 92 -12.57 4.06 -6.58
N TRP A 93 -11.88 4.15 -7.73
CA TRP A 93 -11.39 5.42 -8.26
C TRP A 93 -12.54 6.39 -8.54
N GLN A 94 -13.62 5.92 -9.16
CA GLN A 94 -14.81 6.73 -9.41
C GLN A 94 -15.38 7.29 -8.09
N ALA A 95 -15.60 6.42 -7.09
CA ALA A 95 -16.10 6.85 -5.78
C ALA A 95 -15.17 7.85 -5.08
N LYS A 96 -13.85 7.69 -5.23
CA LYS A 96 -12.84 8.62 -4.70
C LYS A 96 -12.93 9.99 -5.40
N MET A 97 -13.09 10.01 -6.72
CA MET A 97 -13.26 11.26 -7.48
C MET A 97 -14.57 11.96 -7.13
N ASP A 98 -15.66 11.21 -6.99
CA ASP A 98 -16.96 11.76 -6.61
C ASP A 98 -16.92 12.37 -5.19
N ALA A 99 -16.20 11.74 -4.26
CA ALA A 99 -15.98 12.27 -2.91
C ALA A 99 -15.15 13.56 -2.91
N VAL A 100 -14.12 13.65 -3.74
CA VAL A 100 -13.31 14.88 -3.89
C VAL A 100 -14.12 16.00 -4.53
N ALA A 101 -14.94 15.69 -5.54
CA ALA A 101 -15.81 16.65 -6.21
C ALA A 101 -16.95 17.16 -5.30
N SER A 102 -17.35 16.36 -4.32
CA SER A 102 -18.45 16.69 -3.38
C SER A 102 -18.02 17.51 -2.17
N GLY A 103 -16.72 17.83 -2.02
CA GLY A 103 -16.22 18.83 -1.08
C GLY A 103 -16.59 18.59 0.39
N ASN A 104 -15.76 17.78 1.09
CA ASN A 104 -15.65 17.81 2.55
C ASN A 104 -14.18 17.90 2.95
#